data_AF-A0A6C0IFF4-F1
#
_entry.id   AF-A0A6C0IFF4-F1
#
_cell.length_a   1.000
_cell.length_b   1.000
_cell.length_c   1.000
_cell.angle_alpha   90.00
_cell.angle_beta   90.00
_cell.angle_gamma   90.00
#
_symmetry.space_group_name_H-M   'P 1'
#
loop_
_entity.id
_entity.type
_entity.pdbx_description
1 polymer ?
#
loop_
_entity_poly.entity_id
_entity_poly.type
_entity_poly.pdbx_seq_one_letter_code
_entity_poly.pdbx_strand_id
1 'polypeptide(L)'
;MVSYDIILPIIIGIIVGLIFLIFFAHFGRKGSDTYATIFGISSNTITTSLLLFIVVSGFIGLTAISIIVKDLDYPVKNPWKFTVETLLMALLPSLALLAIIYMRTNKINSKDMIDFGILTAKFGLFHILLQFTGYYTYVFS
;
A
#
# COMPACT_ATOMS: atom_id res chain seq x y z
N MET A 1 23.09 -6.00 -15.93
CA MET A 1 22.76 -7.14 -15.05
C MET A 1 21.74 -6.64 -14.04
N VAL A 2 20.51 -7.13 -14.09
CA VAL A 2 19.52 -6.86 -13.03
C VAL A 2 20.04 -7.58 -11.79
N SER A 3 20.45 -6.85 -10.74
CA SER A 3 21.06 -7.51 -9.58
C SER A 3 20.01 -8.35 -8.86
N TYR A 4 20.45 -9.51 -8.35
CA TYR A 4 19.62 -10.44 -7.58
C TYR A 4 18.91 -9.75 -6.40
N ASP A 5 19.45 -8.63 -5.92
CA ASP A 5 18.94 -7.85 -4.79
C ASP A 5 17.57 -7.21 -5.07
N ILE A 6 17.22 -6.97 -6.34
CA ILE A 6 15.89 -6.43 -6.70
C ILE A 6 14.88 -7.56 -6.95
N ILE A 7 15.34 -8.67 -7.54
CA ILE A 7 14.46 -9.77 -7.95
C ILE A 7 13.96 -10.54 -6.72
N LEU A 8 14.84 -10.80 -5.75
CA LEU A 8 14.51 -11.62 -4.58
C LEU A 8 13.39 -10.99 -3.71
N PRO A 9 13.43 -9.69 -3.34
CA PRO A 9 12.34 -9.06 -2.59
C PRO A 9 11.01 -9.06 -3.34
N ILE A 10 11.03 -8.88 -4.67
CA ILE A 10 9.82 -8.92 -5.50
C ILE A 10 9.18 -10.31 -5.43
N ILE A 11 9.96 -11.37 -5.60
CA ILE A 11 9.47 -12.75 -5.53
C ILE A 11 8.88 -13.05 -4.15
N ILE A 12 9.60 -12.70 -3.07
CA ILE A 12 9.13 -12.90 -1.69
C ILE A 12 7.81 -12.14 -1.46
N GLY A 13 7.74 -10.88 -1.89
CA GLY A 13 6.55 -10.03 -1.78
C GLY A 13 5.34 -10.62 -2.51
N ILE A 14 5.54 -11.16 -3.73
CA ILE A 14 4.47 -11.83 -4.50
C ILE A 14 3.98 -13.07 -3.75
N ILE A 15 4.89 -13.92 -3.27
CA ILE A 15 4.53 -15.16 -2.56
C ILE A 15 3.72 -14.83 -1.30
N VAL A 16 4.22 -13.92 -0.46
CA VAL A 16 3.53 -13.50 0.77
C VAL A 16 2.18 -12.88 0.42
N GLY A 17 2.11 -12.03 -0.59
CA GLY A 17 0.87 -11.42 -1.07
C GLY A 17 -0.17 -12.44 -1.52
N LEU A 18 0.23 -13.48 -2.26
CA LEU A 18 -0.65 -14.57 -2.68
C LEU A 18 -1.18 -15.39 -1.49
N ILE A 19 -0.33 -15.67 -0.50
CA ILE A 19 -0.76 -16.37 0.73
C ILE A 19 -1.85 -15.57 1.45
N PHE A 20 -1.62 -14.27 1.66
CA PHE A 20 -2.63 -13.40 2.26
C PHE A 20 -3.90 -13.29 1.41
N LEU A 21 -3.77 -13.17 0.09
CA LEU A 21 -4.90 -13.11 -0.83
C LEU A 21 -5.81 -14.33 -0.68
N ILE A 22 -5.23 -15.54 -0.74
CA ILE A 22 -5.98 -16.80 -0.57
C ILE A 22 -6.62 -16.84 0.82
N PHE A 23 -5.87 -16.46 1.85
CA PHE A 23 -6.37 -16.46 3.22
C PHE A 23 -7.60 -15.55 3.38
N PHE A 24 -7.52 -14.30 2.89
CA PHE A 24 -8.64 -13.36 2.96
C PHE A 24 -9.79 -13.73 2.01
N ALA A 25 -9.52 -14.29 0.84
CA ALA A 25 -10.56 -14.71 -0.09
C ALA A 25 -11.38 -15.89 0.47
N HIS A 26 -10.71 -16.86 1.10
CA HIS A 26 -11.35 -18.08 1.59
C HIS A 26 -11.88 -17.97 3.02
N PHE A 27 -11.09 -17.39 3.94
CA PHE A 27 -11.45 -17.27 5.35
C PHE A 27 -12.06 -15.92 5.72
N GLY A 28 -12.03 -14.93 4.82
CA GLY A 28 -12.73 -13.67 5.01
C GLY A 28 -14.24 -13.91 5.05
N ARG A 29 -14.82 -13.99 6.25
CA ARG A 29 -16.26 -14.15 6.45
C ARG A 29 -17.01 -12.95 5.84
N LYS A 30 -18.01 -13.22 4.99
CA LYS A 30 -19.05 -12.25 4.63
C LYS A 30 -19.97 -12.12 5.84
N GLY A 31 -19.74 -11.11 6.68
CA GLY A 31 -20.70 -10.70 7.72
C GLY A 31 -20.79 -11.62 8.94
N SER A 32 -19.69 -11.92 9.63
CA SER A 32 -19.85 -12.29 11.04
C SER A 32 -19.94 -11.03 11.87
N ASP A 33 -21.16 -10.66 12.27
CA ASP A 33 -21.53 -9.63 13.24
C ASP A 33 -21.00 -9.91 14.66
N THR A 34 -19.84 -10.53 14.78
CA THR A 34 -19.15 -10.75 16.05
C THR A 34 -18.09 -9.66 16.23
N TYR A 35 -18.51 -8.40 16.12
CA TYR A 35 -17.69 -7.31 16.61
C TYR A 35 -17.72 -7.35 18.13
N ALA A 36 -16.62 -7.81 18.74
CA ALA A 36 -16.48 -7.72 20.18
C ALA A 36 -16.59 -6.26 20.61
N THR A 37 -17.40 -5.99 21.63
CA THR A 37 -17.45 -4.69 22.27
C THR A 37 -16.32 -4.62 23.29
N ILE A 38 -15.43 -3.66 23.13
CA ILE A 38 -14.35 -3.38 24.08
C ILE A 38 -14.75 -2.05 24.74
N PHE A 39 -15.04 -2.08 26.04
CA PHE A 39 -15.51 -0.92 26.81
C PHE A 39 -16.76 -0.24 26.22
N GLY A 40 -17.71 -1.02 25.68
CA GLY A 40 -18.95 -0.49 25.09
C GLY A 40 -18.79 0.11 23.69
N ILE A 41 -17.58 0.11 23.12
CA ILE A 41 -17.30 0.55 21.76
C ILE A 41 -17.11 -0.68 20.86
N SER A 42 -17.66 -0.64 19.65
CA SER A 42 -17.44 -1.69 18.65
C SER A 42 -15.95 -1.77 18.27
N SER A 43 -15.38 -2.97 18.33
CA SER A 43 -14.00 -3.24 17.87
C SER A 43 -13.75 -2.74 16.45
N ASN A 44 -14.74 -2.80 15.55
CA ASN A 44 -14.62 -2.25 14.19
C ASN A 44 -14.34 -0.75 14.20
N THR A 45 -15.06 0.00 15.05
CA THR A 45 -14.88 1.44 15.19
C THR A 45 -13.49 1.74 15.71
N ILE A 46 -13.04 1.03 16.74
CA ILE A 46 -11.69 1.20 17.31
C ILE A 46 -10.61 0.92 16.26
N THR A 47 -10.68 -0.22 15.57
CA THR A 47 -9.70 -0.61 14.57
C THR A 47 -9.68 0.37 13.39
N THR A 48 -10.85 0.78 12.90
CA THR A 48 -10.96 1.74 11.79
C THR A 48 -10.41 3.10 12.20
N SER A 49 -10.76 3.61 13.37
CA SER A 49 -10.25 4.89 13.88
C SER A 49 -8.75 4.88 14.10
N LEU A 50 -8.20 3.81 14.69
CA LEU A 50 -6.76 3.66 14.89
C LEU A 50 -6.01 3.59 13.56
N LEU A 51 -6.52 2.81 12.60
CA LEU A 51 -5.93 2.70 11.27
C LEU A 51 -5.95 4.04 10.54
N LEU A 52 -7.06 4.78 10.62
CA LEU A 52 -7.18 6.10 10.05
C LEU A 52 -6.21 7.09 10.71
N PHE A 53 -6.07 7.05 12.03
CA PHE A 53 -5.09 7.85 12.77
C PHE A 53 -3.66 7.57 12.30
N ILE A 54 -3.25 6.30 12.19
CA ILE A 54 -1.91 5.91 11.73
C ILE A 54 -1.67 6.39 10.30
N VAL A 55 -2.62 6.17 9.39
CA VAL A 55 -2.48 6.59 7.99
C VAL A 55 -2.37 8.11 7.87
N VAL A 56 -3.23 8.86 8.55
CA VAL A 56 -3.25 10.33 8.47
C VAL A 56 -2.01 10.94 9.13
N SER A 57 -1.65 10.49 10.33
CA SER A 57 -0.45 10.98 11.03
C SER A 57 0.83 10.62 10.27
N GLY A 58 0.92 9.40 9.73
CA GLY A 58 2.03 8.96 8.86
C GLY A 58 2.14 9.81 7.60
N PHE A 59 1.02 10.12 6.95
CA PHE A 59 1.01 11.01 5.78
C PHE A 59 1.52 12.41 6.11
N ILE A 60 1.04 13.00 7.21
CA ILE A 60 1.48 14.33 7.67
C ILE A 60 2.98 14.32 8.00
N GLY A 61 3.44 13.32 8.74
CA GLY A 61 4.85 13.18 9.13
C GLY A 61 5.76 13.05 7.91
N LEU A 62 5.42 12.15 6.98
CA LEU A 62 6.15 11.99 5.73
C LEU A 62 6.15 13.28 4.90
N THR A 63 5.02 13.97 4.81
CA THR A 63 4.92 15.25 4.10
C THR A 63 5.84 16.29 4.71
N ALA A 64 5.84 16.44 6.04
CA ALA A 64 6.70 17.39 6.73
C ALA A 64 8.19 17.11 6.48
N ILE A 65 8.61 15.85 6.62
CA ILE A 65 10.00 15.44 6.37
C ILE A 65 10.36 15.64 4.89
N SER A 66 9.48 15.27 3.96
CA SER A 66 9.70 15.44 2.52
C SER A 66 9.90 16.91 2.14
N ILE A 67 9.14 17.82 2.75
CA ILE A 67 9.28 19.27 2.54
C ILE A 67 10.59 19.80 3.14
N ILE A 68 11.07 19.24 4.24
CA ILE A 68 12.32 19.66 4.88
C ILE A 68 13.54 19.16 4.10
N VAL A 69 13.57 17.86 3.78
CA VAL A 69 14.73 17.19 3.18
C VAL A 69 14.80 17.44 1.67
N LYS A 70 13.67 17.34 0.97
CA LYS A 70 13.56 17.52 -0.50
C LYS A 70 14.62 16.73 -1.26
N ASP A 71 14.81 15.46 -0.93
CA ASP A 71 15.82 14.67 -1.61
C ASP A 71 15.39 14.36 -3.05
N LEU A 72 16.08 14.98 -4.01
CA LEU A 72 15.87 14.80 -5.44
C LEU A 72 16.99 14.00 -6.11
N ASP A 73 18.02 13.60 -5.36
CA ASP A 73 19.23 13.02 -5.95
C ASP A 73 18.92 11.68 -6.64
N TYR A 74 18.18 10.80 -5.97
CA TYR A 74 17.78 9.51 -6.53
C TYR A 74 16.86 9.63 -7.77
N PRO A 75 15.73 10.38 -7.73
CA PRO A 75 14.88 10.60 -8.90
C PRO A 75 15.60 11.22 -10.09
N VAL A 76 16.52 12.16 -9.85
CA VAL A 76 17.28 12.84 -10.92
C VAL A 76 18.31 11.89 -11.54
N LYS A 77 19.02 11.10 -10.74
CA LYS A 77 20.05 10.16 -11.22
C LYS A 77 19.46 8.92 -11.90
N ASN A 78 18.32 8.41 -11.42
CA ASN A 78 17.70 7.18 -11.90
C ASN A 78 16.20 7.36 -12.19
N PRO A 79 15.79 8.25 -13.12
CA PRO A 79 14.39 8.60 -13.32
C PRO A 79 13.52 7.40 -13.70
N TRP A 80 14.05 6.48 -14.51
CA TRP A 80 13.31 5.29 -14.91
C TRP A 80 13.05 4.33 -13.74
N LYS A 81 14.04 4.13 -12.85
CA LYS A 81 13.88 3.26 -11.67
C LYS A 81 12.85 3.85 -10.74
N PHE A 82 12.96 5.16 -10.48
CA PHE A 82 12.00 5.93 -9.71
C PHE A 82 10.57 5.76 -10.25
N THR A 83 10.36 5.95 -11.56
CA THR A 83 9.03 5.81 -12.17
C THR A 83 8.49 4.39 -12.07
N VAL A 84 9.29 3.37 -12.43
CA VAL A 84 8.86 1.97 -12.38
C VAL A 84 8.54 1.55 -10.96
N GLU A 85 9.39 1.88 -10.00
CA GLU A 85 9.18 1.55 -8.59
C GLU A 85 7.93 2.23 -8.03
N THR A 86 7.74 3.52 -8.32
CA THR A 86 6.54 4.26 -7.91
C THR A 86 5.27 3.65 -8.47
N LEU A 87 5.28 3.28 -9.76
CA LEU A 87 4.14 2.61 -10.39
C LEU A 87 3.87 1.24 -9.77
N LEU A 88 4.91 0.44 -9.51
CA LEU A 88 4.75 -0.88 -8.89
C LEU A 88 4.22 -0.75 -7.46
N MET A 89 4.75 0.17 -6.66
CA MET A 89 4.31 0.40 -5.29
C MET A 89 2.90 1.00 -5.21
N ALA A 90 2.46 1.74 -6.22
CA ALA A 90 1.09 2.23 -6.34
C ALA A 90 0.11 1.11 -6.76
N LEU A 91 0.47 0.34 -7.79
CA LEU A 91 -0.43 -0.60 -8.46
C LEU A 91 -0.53 -1.94 -7.72
N LEU A 92 0.59 -2.53 -7.29
CA LEU A 92 0.57 -3.90 -6.73
C LEU A 92 -0.31 -4.03 -5.48
N PRO A 93 -0.23 -3.13 -4.47
CA PRO A 93 -1.12 -3.22 -3.30
C PRO A 93 -2.59 -3.00 -3.68
N SER A 94 -2.85 -2.14 -4.67
CA SER A 94 -4.21 -1.85 -5.14
C SER A 94 -4.80 -3.00 -5.95
N LEU A 95 -3.98 -3.73 -6.71
CA LEU A 95 -4.39 -4.92 -7.46
C LEU A 95 -4.88 -6.04 -6.55
N ALA A 96 -4.32 -6.15 -5.34
CA ALA A 96 -4.81 -7.11 -4.34
C ALA A 96 -6.28 -6.85 -3.98
N LEU A 97 -6.72 -5.59 -3.90
CA LEU A 97 -8.13 -5.25 -3.67
C LEU A 97 -9.01 -5.76 -4.82
N LEU A 98 -8.64 -5.46 -6.08
CA LEU A 98 -9.41 -5.92 -7.25
C LEU A 98 -9.46 -7.44 -7.32
N ALA A 99 -8.34 -8.12 -7.03
CA ALA A 99 -8.27 -9.58 -7.01
C ALA A 99 -9.21 -10.16 -5.95
N ILE A 100 -9.22 -9.61 -4.72
CA ILE A 100 -10.13 -10.05 -3.65
C ILE A 100 -11.59 -9.82 -4.04
N ILE A 101 -11.92 -8.65 -4.60
CA ILE A 101 -13.29 -8.35 -5.05
C ILE A 101 -13.71 -9.36 -6.10
N TYR A 102 -12.92 -9.53 -7.17
CA TYR A 102 -13.22 -10.47 -8.24
C TYR A 102 -13.38 -11.91 -7.74
N MET A 103 -12.48 -12.39 -6.88
CA MET A 103 -12.59 -13.74 -6.32
C MET A 103 -13.84 -13.94 -5.45
N ARG A 104 -14.36 -12.87 -4.82
CA ARG A 104 -15.50 -12.93 -3.90
C ARG A 104 -16.86 -12.73 -4.57
N THR A 105 -16.90 -12.00 -5.68
CA THR A 105 -18.13 -11.60 -6.38
C THR A 105 -18.22 -12.11 -7.82
N ASN A 106 -17.12 -12.62 -8.39
CA ASN A 106 -16.93 -12.96 -9.80
C ASN A 106 -17.25 -11.81 -10.78
N LYS A 107 -17.30 -10.56 -10.30
CA LYS A 107 -17.63 -9.37 -11.09
C LYS A 107 -16.91 -8.15 -10.54
N ILE A 108 -16.40 -7.29 -11.43
CA ILE A 108 -15.86 -5.97 -11.09
C ILE A 108 -16.84 -4.94 -11.65
N ASN A 109 -17.30 -4.03 -10.79
CA ASN A 109 -18.16 -2.93 -11.19
C ASN A 109 -17.38 -1.60 -11.32
N SER A 110 -18.03 -0.55 -11.80
CA SER A 110 -17.40 0.77 -11.98
C SER A 110 -16.96 1.41 -10.65
N LYS A 111 -17.69 1.19 -9.56
CA LYS A 111 -17.31 1.67 -8.23
C LYS A 111 -16.02 1.01 -7.74
N ASP A 112 -15.86 -0.29 -7.96
CA ASP A 112 -14.65 -1.02 -7.58
C ASP A 112 -13.42 -0.48 -8.33
N MET A 113 -13.58 -0.10 -9.61
CA MET A 113 -12.52 0.52 -10.40
C MET A 113 -12.17 1.93 -9.92
N ILE A 114 -13.16 2.70 -9.48
CA ILE A 114 -12.93 4.01 -8.85
C ILE A 114 -12.17 3.84 -7.54
N ASP A 115 -12.59 2.90 -6.69
CA ASP A 115 -11.93 2.61 -5.41
C ASP A 115 -10.48 2.14 -5.63
N PHE A 116 -10.24 1.29 -6.64
CA PHE A 116 -8.90 0.91 -7.08
C PHE A 116 -8.04 2.11 -7.52
N GLY A 117 -8.60 3.02 -8.31
CA GLY A 117 -7.91 4.23 -8.76
C GLY A 117 -7.53 5.16 -7.60
N ILE A 118 -8.46 5.37 -6.66
CA ILE A 118 -8.22 6.15 -5.45
C ILE A 118 -7.12 5.52 -4.61
N LEU A 119 -7.14 4.19 -4.43
CA LEU A 119 -6.14 3.48 -3.64
C LEU A 119 -4.75 3.52 -4.30
N THR A 120 -4.71 3.35 -5.62
CA THR A 120 -3.47 3.47 -6.42
C THR A 120 -2.85 4.85 -6.26
N ALA A 121 -3.66 5.91 -6.39
CA ALA A 121 -3.19 7.28 -6.20
C ALA A 121 -2.65 7.52 -4.78
N LYS A 122 -3.34 7.01 -3.75
CA LYS A 122 -2.88 7.12 -2.36
C LYS A 122 -1.51 6.45 -2.16
N PHE A 123 -1.35 5.19 -2.57
CA PHE A 123 -0.07 4.49 -2.43
C PHE A 123 1.05 5.13 -3.24
N GLY A 124 0.75 5.60 -4.47
CA GLY A 124 1.71 6.35 -5.27
C GLY A 124 2.18 7.63 -4.57
N LEU A 125 1.26 8.43 -4.02
CA LEU A 125 1.61 9.63 -3.26
C LEU A 125 2.45 9.32 -2.02
N PHE A 126 2.06 8.30 -1.24
CA PHE A 126 2.85 7.86 -0.09
C PHE A 126 4.28 7.47 -0.49
N HIS A 127 4.43 6.76 -1.60
CA HIS A 127 5.74 6.32 -2.06
C HIS A 127 6.62 7.48 -2.53
N ILE A 128 6.04 8.43 -3.28
CA ILE A 128 6.74 9.66 -3.69
C ILE A 128 7.22 10.46 -2.47
N LEU A 129 6.34 10.65 -1.48
CA LEU A 129 6.71 11.32 -0.23
C LEU A 129 7.86 10.57 0.45
N LEU A 130 7.76 9.25 0.60
CA LEU A 130 8.83 8.45 1.20
C LEU A 130 10.17 8.65 0.48
N GLN A 131 10.18 8.66 -0.86
CA GLN A 131 11.41 8.88 -1.63
C GLN A 131 12.01 10.27 -1.36
N PHE A 132 11.19 11.32 -1.23
CA PHE A 132 11.66 12.67 -0.94
C PHE A 132 12.10 12.91 0.51
N THR A 133 11.86 11.97 1.42
CA THR A 133 12.37 12.05 2.81
C THR A 133 13.88 11.80 2.93
N GLY A 134 14.56 11.40 1.85
CA GLY A 134 15.98 11.03 1.88
C GLY A 134 16.25 9.58 2.27
N TYR A 135 15.20 8.79 2.54
CA TYR A 135 15.31 7.37 2.84
C TYR A 135 16.04 6.59 1.73
N TYR A 136 15.74 6.91 0.47
CA TYR A 136 16.30 6.18 -0.67
C TYR A 136 17.78 6.43 -0.87
N THR A 137 18.21 7.68 -0.76
CA THR A 137 19.64 7.99 -0.79
C THR A 137 20.31 7.27 0.37
N TYR A 138 19.79 7.35 1.60
CA TYR A 138 20.37 6.65 2.75
C TYR A 138 20.51 5.13 2.57
N VAL A 139 19.54 4.45 1.95
CA VAL A 139 19.55 2.98 1.77
C VAL A 139 20.38 2.54 0.55
N PHE A 140 20.42 3.34 -0.52
CA PHE A 140 20.97 2.93 -1.82
C PHE A 140 22.23 3.69 -2.26
N SER A 141 22.73 4.66 -1.48
CA SER A 141 24.02 5.34 -1.69
C SER A 141 25.17 4.64 -0.98
#